data_AF-A0A969DWD9-F1
#
_entry.id   AF-A0A969DWD9-F1
#
_cell.length_a   1.000
_cell.length_b   1.000
_cell.length_c   1.000
_cell.angle_alpha   90.00
_cell.angle_beta   90.00
_cell.angle_gamma   90.00
#
_symmetry.space_group_name_H-M   'P 1'
#
loop_
_entity.id
_entity.type
_entity.pdbx_description
1 polymer ?
#
loop_
_entity_poly.entity_id
_entity_poly.type
_entity_poly.pdbx_seq_one_letter_code
_entity_poly.pdbx_strand_id
1 'polypeptide(L)'
;MTRLTPTELRQASPALTDSIALTTLTRHNGDLETSFAALWAEQHPGQSFNLDPFDVPSRSADSNKPDRSLLQSTLTVLRQELCGDQGFRGQLDEYRKDPSSAPLLNAAIATVSGLAIANGIPLDGTLAAIVVLYIAKIGLAVICDYTKPAKAE
;
A
#
# COMPACT_ATOMS: atom_id res chain seq x y z
N MET A 1 -8.53 8.24 7.16
CA MET A 1 -7.09 8.37 6.81
C MET A 1 -6.85 8.60 5.31
N THR A 2 -7.87 8.79 4.47
CA THR A 2 -7.75 9.03 3.02
C THR A 2 -8.07 10.47 2.62
N ARG A 3 -7.93 11.42 3.56
CA ARG A 3 -8.29 12.84 3.36
C ARG A 3 -7.04 13.69 3.27
N LEU A 4 -6.89 14.40 2.15
CA LEU A 4 -5.87 15.42 1.97
C LEU A 4 -6.20 16.66 2.79
N THR A 5 -5.20 17.21 3.46
CA THR A 5 -5.26 18.52 4.09
C THR A 5 -5.32 19.63 3.04
N PRO A 6 -5.78 20.85 3.39
CA PRO A 6 -5.79 21.99 2.49
C PRO A 6 -4.39 22.38 1.95
N THR A 7 -3.33 21.97 2.65
CA THR A 7 -1.95 22.18 2.22
C THR A 7 -1.54 21.15 1.18
N GLU A 8 -1.81 19.87 1.42
CA GLU A 8 -1.54 18.77 0.48
C GLU A 8 -2.34 18.95 -0.82
N LEU A 9 -3.59 19.41 -0.73
CA LEU A 9 -4.42 19.69 -1.91
C LEU A 9 -3.81 20.81 -2.78
N ARG A 10 -3.29 21.88 -2.16
CA ARG A 10 -2.61 22.98 -2.86
C ARG A 10 -1.31 22.53 -3.50
N GLN A 11 -0.58 21.62 -2.85
CA GLN A 11 0.65 21.04 -3.41
C GLN A 11 0.38 20.08 -4.58
N ALA A 12 -0.74 19.36 -4.55
CA ALA A 12 -1.16 18.47 -5.63
C ALA A 12 -1.82 19.22 -6.81
N SER A 13 -2.32 20.43 -6.59
CA SER A 13 -3.04 21.22 -7.60
C SER A 13 -2.29 21.42 -8.93
N PRO A 14 -0.96 21.68 -8.96
CA PRO A 14 -0.22 21.82 -10.22
C PRO A 14 -0.11 20.51 -11.02
N ALA A 15 -0.17 19.36 -10.34
CA ALA A 15 -0.12 18.04 -10.96
C ALA A 15 -1.49 17.58 -11.49
N LEU A 16 -2.57 18.10 -10.90
CA LEU A 16 -3.94 17.86 -11.33
C LEU A 16 -4.34 18.90 -12.38
N THR A 17 -3.96 18.65 -13.63
CA THR A 17 -4.31 19.51 -14.78
C THR A 17 -5.81 19.49 -15.11
N ASP A 18 -6.56 18.53 -14.58
CA ASP A 18 -8.01 18.41 -14.75
C ASP A 18 -8.79 19.17 -13.66
N SER A 19 -9.50 20.23 -14.08
CA SER A 19 -10.34 21.06 -13.22
C SER A 19 -11.48 20.30 -12.54
N ILE A 20 -11.96 19.19 -13.14
CA ILE A 20 -13.08 18.40 -12.62
C ILE A 20 -12.63 17.58 -11.42
N ALA A 21 -11.43 16.98 -11.50
CA ALA A 21 -10.82 16.24 -10.40
C ALA A 21 -10.57 17.16 -9.19
N LEU A 22 -10.00 18.34 -9.43
CA LEU A 22 -9.74 19.32 -8.37
C LEU A 22 -11.03 19.87 -7.74
N THR A 23 -12.05 20.14 -8.55
CA THR A 23 -13.36 20.62 -8.08
C THR A 23 -14.04 19.57 -7.21
N THR A 24 -13.99 18.31 -7.62
CA THR A 24 -14.57 17.20 -6.87
C THR A 24 -13.83 16.98 -5.56
N LEU A 25 -12.49 16.95 -5.57
CA LEU A 25 -11.69 16.86 -4.35
C LEU A 25 -12.00 18.01 -3.38
N THR A 26 -12.13 19.23 -3.89
CA THR A 26 -12.50 20.40 -3.07
C THR A 26 -13.90 20.26 -2.50
N ARG A 27 -14.88 19.82 -3.31
CA ARG A 27 -16.27 19.59 -2.90
C ARG A 27 -16.38 18.59 -1.75
N HIS A 28 -15.52 17.56 -1.75
CA HIS A 28 -15.49 16.53 -0.70
C HIS A 28 -14.37 16.75 0.34
N ASN A 29 -13.89 17.99 0.51
CA ASN A 29 -12.90 18.36 1.54
C ASN A 29 -11.63 17.49 1.52
N GLY A 30 -11.13 17.18 0.33
CA GLY A 30 -9.92 16.37 0.11
C GLY A 30 -10.11 14.88 0.35
N ASP A 31 -11.34 14.40 0.54
CA ASP A 31 -11.63 12.98 0.76
C ASP A 31 -11.48 12.19 -0.54
N LEU A 32 -10.36 11.47 -0.68
CA LEU A 32 -9.99 10.78 -1.92
C LEU A 32 -11.00 9.69 -2.30
N GLU A 33 -11.52 8.97 -1.30
CA GLU A 33 -12.49 7.90 -1.48
C GLU A 33 -13.81 8.43 -2.03
N THR A 34 -14.35 9.42 -1.34
CA THR A 34 -15.65 9.99 -1.70
C THR A 34 -15.56 10.70 -3.04
N SER A 35 -14.45 11.40 -3.30
CA SER A 35 -14.23 12.10 -4.57
C SER A 35 -14.11 11.13 -5.73
N PHE A 36 -13.37 10.03 -5.56
CA PHE A 36 -13.26 9.01 -6.61
C PHE A 36 -14.60 8.33 -6.89
N ALA A 37 -15.33 7.92 -5.85
CA ALA A 37 -16.64 7.31 -6.01
C ALA A 37 -17.63 8.23 -6.74
N ALA A 38 -17.65 9.51 -6.38
CA ALA A 38 -18.50 10.52 -7.02
C ALA A 38 -18.14 10.71 -8.50
N LEU A 39 -16.85 10.88 -8.82
CA LEU A 39 -16.39 11.03 -10.20
C LEU A 39 -16.69 9.80 -11.05
N TRP A 40 -16.48 8.61 -10.49
CA TRP A 40 -16.75 7.36 -11.20
C TRP A 40 -18.24 7.24 -11.55
N ALA A 41 -19.13 7.52 -10.59
CA ALA A 41 -20.58 7.48 -10.83
C ALA A 41 -21.03 8.53 -11.86
N GLU A 42 -20.43 9.72 -11.87
CA GLU A 42 -20.71 10.78 -12.84
C GLU A 42 -20.24 10.40 -14.27
N GLN A 43 -19.08 9.75 -14.40
CA GLN A 43 -18.48 9.41 -15.69
C GLN A 43 -18.96 8.07 -16.28
N HIS A 44 -19.35 7.13 -15.43
CA HIS A 44 -19.75 5.77 -15.82
C HIS A 44 -21.12 5.39 -15.25
N PRO A 45 -22.19 6.11 -15.62
CA PRO A 45 -23.53 5.86 -15.10
C PRO A 45 -23.99 4.44 -15.44
N GLY A 46 -24.47 3.71 -14.44
CA GLY A 46 -25.00 2.34 -14.59
C GLY A 46 -23.95 1.23 -14.65
N GLN A 47 -22.65 1.54 -14.51
CA GLN A 47 -21.61 0.53 -14.36
C GLN A 47 -21.22 0.35 -12.90
N SER A 48 -21.38 -0.86 -12.37
CA SER A 48 -20.85 -1.24 -11.06
C SER A 48 -19.33 -1.37 -11.11
N PHE A 49 -18.63 -0.82 -10.11
CA PHE A 49 -17.18 -0.89 -9.98
C PHE A 49 -16.73 -2.29 -9.53
N ASN A 50 -16.50 -3.19 -10.48
CA ASN A 50 -15.93 -4.52 -10.23
C ASN A 50 -14.45 -4.54 -10.62
N LEU A 51 -13.56 -4.21 -9.67
CA LEU A 51 -12.13 -4.52 -9.76
C LEU A 51 -11.85 -5.76 -8.94
N ASP A 52 -12.18 -6.93 -9.48
CA ASP A 52 -11.69 -8.20 -8.95
C ASP A 52 -11.09 -9.04 -10.09
N PRO A 53 -9.75 -9.21 -10.15
CA PRO A 53 -9.14 -10.30 -10.90
C PRO A 53 -9.33 -11.65 -10.19
N PHE A 54 -9.83 -11.65 -8.95
CA PHE A 54 -9.89 -12.81 -8.05
C PHE A 54 -11.28 -13.05 -7.46
N ASP A 55 -12.35 -12.85 -8.23
CA ASP A 55 -13.69 -13.45 -8.02
C ASP A 55 -14.15 -13.54 -6.54
N VAL A 56 -13.97 -12.47 -5.74
CA VAL A 56 -14.41 -12.46 -4.34
C VAL A 56 -15.83 -11.89 -4.33
N PRO A 57 -16.84 -12.63 -3.87
CA PRO A 57 -18.21 -12.15 -3.88
C PRO A 57 -18.36 -10.97 -2.91
N SER A 58 -18.49 -9.74 -3.44
CA SER A 58 -18.85 -8.57 -2.66
C SER A 58 -20.35 -8.59 -2.38
N ARG A 59 -20.73 -8.72 -1.10
CA ARG A 59 -22.11 -8.61 -0.63
C ARG A 59 -22.35 -7.19 -0.10
N SER A 60 -22.45 -6.21 -0.98
CA SER A 60 -23.15 -4.95 -0.68
C SER A 60 -24.50 -4.94 -1.41
N ALA A 61 -25.57 -5.26 -0.69
CA ALA A 61 -26.95 -5.11 -1.16
C ALA A 61 -27.45 -3.64 -1.08
N ASP A 62 -26.53 -2.67 -1.11
CA ASP A 62 -26.84 -1.24 -1.00
C ASP A 62 -26.37 -0.55 -2.29
N SER A 63 -27.30 -0.35 -3.21
CA SER A 63 -27.09 0.18 -4.56
C SER A 63 -26.56 1.63 -4.61
N ASN A 64 -26.29 2.25 -3.46
CA ASN A 64 -25.77 3.61 -3.34
C ASN A 64 -24.31 3.68 -2.82
N LYS A 65 -23.61 2.56 -2.67
CA LYS A 65 -22.17 2.53 -2.35
C LYS A 65 -21.38 1.74 -3.39
N PRO A 66 -20.19 2.20 -3.80
CA PRO A 66 -19.32 1.41 -4.65
C PRO A 66 -18.96 0.08 -3.93
N ASP A 67 -19.01 -1.03 -4.66
CA ASP A 67 -18.83 -2.39 -4.12
C ASP A 67 -17.44 -2.64 -3.49
N ARG A 68 -16.46 -1.73 -3.72
CA ARG A 68 -15.18 -1.61 -2.98
C ARG A 68 -14.68 -0.16 -2.95
N SER A 69 -14.09 0.24 -1.81
CA SER A 69 -13.36 1.52 -1.65
C SER A 69 -11.96 1.45 -2.27
N LEU A 70 -11.41 2.57 -2.74
CA LEU A 70 -10.04 2.65 -3.29
C LEU A 70 -9.01 2.05 -2.33
N LEU A 71 -9.14 2.31 -1.03
CA LEU A 71 -8.30 1.80 0.03
C LEU A 71 -8.29 0.28 0.08
N GLN A 72 -9.42 -0.38 -0.17
CA GLN A 72 -9.48 -1.84 -0.19
C GLN A 72 -8.72 -2.39 -1.39
N SER A 73 -8.86 -1.75 -2.56
CA SER A 73 -8.10 -2.11 -3.76
C SER A 73 -6.60 -1.84 -3.57
N THR A 74 -6.22 -0.69 -3.00
CA THR A 74 -4.82 -0.36 -2.67
C THR A 74 -4.24 -1.36 -1.66
N LEU A 75 -4.97 -1.69 -0.60
CA LEU A 75 -4.54 -2.69 0.38
C LEU A 75 -4.38 -4.08 -0.25
N THR A 76 -5.25 -4.44 -1.20
CA THR A 76 -5.16 -5.71 -1.94
C THR A 76 -3.89 -5.76 -2.80
N VAL A 77 -3.63 -4.72 -3.59
CA VAL A 77 -2.41 -4.64 -4.43
C VAL A 77 -1.17 -4.60 -3.55
N LEU A 78 -1.15 -3.76 -2.51
CA LEU A 78 -0.03 -3.67 -1.58
C LEU A 78 0.25 -5.00 -0.88
N ARG A 79 -0.80 -5.74 -0.50
CA ARG A 79 -0.68 -7.09 0.04
C ARG A 79 -0.09 -8.04 -1.00
N GLN A 80 -0.49 -7.97 -2.26
CA GLN A 80 0.06 -8.86 -3.28
C GLN A 80 1.56 -8.60 -3.53
N GLU A 81 1.95 -7.33 -3.62
CA GLU A 81 3.35 -6.91 -3.78
C GLU A 81 4.22 -7.29 -2.56
N LEU A 82 3.68 -7.19 -1.34
CA LEU A 82 4.43 -7.50 -0.12
C LEU A 82 4.41 -8.99 0.24
N CYS A 83 3.24 -9.62 0.16
CA CYS A 83 2.94 -10.94 0.71
C CYS A 83 2.87 -12.06 -0.32
N GLY A 84 2.78 -11.74 -1.61
CA GLY A 84 2.73 -12.73 -2.69
C GLY A 84 4.03 -13.51 -2.80
N ASP A 85 3.94 -14.71 -3.38
CA ASP A 85 5.10 -15.61 -3.55
C ASP A 85 6.17 -15.05 -4.50
N GLN A 86 5.78 -14.15 -5.40
CA GLN A 86 6.68 -13.37 -6.28
C GLN A 86 6.93 -11.94 -5.76
N GLY A 87 6.31 -11.57 -4.64
CA GLY A 87 6.45 -10.26 -4.01
C GLY A 87 7.71 -10.15 -3.15
N PHE A 88 7.78 -9.11 -2.32
CA PHE A 88 8.89 -8.87 -1.40
C PHE A 88 9.16 -10.08 -0.48
N ARG A 89 8.09 -10.79 -0.05
CA ARG A 89 8.22 -12.04 0.71
C ARG A 89 9.02 -13.10 -0.05
N GLY A 90 8.71 -13.29 -1.33
CA GLY A 90 9.41 -14.24 -2.20
C GLY A 90 10.89 -13.92 -2.33
N GLN A 91 11.21 -12.64 -2.59
CA GLN A 91 12.60 -12.16 -2.65
C GLN A 91 13.36 -12.39 -1.34
N LEU A 92 12.69 -12.21 -0.19
CA LEU A 92 13.29 -12.47 1.12
C LEU A 92 13.55 -13.98 1.35
N ASP A 93 12.64 -14.84 0.91
CA ASP A 93 12.81 -16.29 1.01
C ASP A 93 13.88 -16.81 0.02
N GLU A 94 14.08 -16.15 -1.11
CA GLU A 94 15.17 -16.42 -2.05
C GLU A 94 16.53 -16.01 -1.48
N TYR A 95 16.63 -14.81 -0.88
CA TYR A 95 17.82 -14.39 -0.13
C TYR A 95 18.22 -15.39 0.96
N ARG A 96 17.24 -15.92 1.71
CA ARG A 96 17.53 -16.89 2.76
C ARG A 96 18.17 -18.17 2.24
N LYS A 97 17.87 -18.54 1.00
CA LYS A 97 18.46 -19.72 0.33
C LYS A 97 19.82 -19.38 -0.26
N ASP A 98 19.98 -18.17 -0.79
CA ASP A 98 21.24 -17.64 -1.32
C ASP A 98 21.47 -16.19 -0.88
N PRO A 99 22.33 -15.94 0.13
CA PRO A 99 22.61 -14.60 0.64
C PRO A 99 23.21 -13.64 -0.39
N SER A 100 23.71 -14.13 -1.53
CA SER A 100 24.28 -13.30 -2.60
C SER A 100 23.23 -12.72 -3.55
N SER A 101 21.98 -13.20 -3.48
CA SER A 101 20.94 -12.95 -4.49
C SER A 101 20.10 -11.67 -4.31
N ALA A 102 20.25 -10.91 -3.21
CA ALA A 102 19.36 -9.77 -2.94
C ALA A 102 20.09 -8.41 -2.83
N PRO A 103 20.21 -7.66 -3.94
CA PRO A 103 20.74 -6.31 -3.95
C PRO A 103 19.99 -5.36 -3.02
N LEU A 104 18.66 -5.49 -2.96
CA LEU A 104 17.78 -4.63 -2.16
C LEU A 104 18.00 -4.83 -0.66
N LEU A 105 18.19 -6.08 -0.23
CA LEU A 105 18.44 -6.40 1.16
C LEU A 105 19.84 -5.93 1.58
N ASN A 106 20.84 -6.12 0.73
CA ASN A 106 22.19 -5.60 0.96
C ASN A 106 22.20 -4.08 1.08
N ALA A 107 21.44 -3.36 0.24
CA ALA A 107 21.26 -1.92 0.34
C ALA A 107 20.57 -1.50 1.66
N ALA A 108 19.54 -2.24 2.10
CA ALA A 108 18.87 -1.99 3.37
C ALA A 108 19.82 -2.20 4.57
N ILE A 109 20.61 -3.27 4.56
CA ILE A 109 21.62 -3.56 5.60
C ILE A 109 22.65 -2.43 5.67
N ALA A 110 23.19 -2.00 4.52
CA ALA A 110 24.14 -0.91 4.45
C ALA A 110 23.56 0.43 4.97
N THR A 111 22.28 0.68 4.70
CA THR A 111 21.58 1.88 5.18
C THR A 111 21.42 1.85 6.70
N VAL A 112 20.97 0.71 7.26
CA VAL A 112 20.78 0.56 8.71
C VAL A 112 22.10 0.62 9.46
N SER A 113 23.14 -0.06 8.97
CA SER A 113 24.47 0.00 9.59
C SER A 113 25.07 1.41 9.52
N GLY A 114 24.94 2.10 8.37
CA GLY A 114 25.38 3.48 8.20
C GLY A 114 24.70 4.46 9.17
N LEU A 115 23.37 4.35 9.32
CA LEU A 115 22.61 5.17 10.26
C LEU A 115 22.99 4.88 11.72
N ALA A 116 23.16 3.62 12.08
CA ALA A 116 23.54 3.24 13.44
C ALA A 116 24.93 3.77 13.81
N ILE A 117 25.92 3.63 12.92
CA ILE A 117 27.27 4.18 13.11
C ILE A 117 27.23 5.70 13.24
N ALA A 118 26.47 6.40 12.39
CA ALA A 118 26.32 7.85 12.45
C ALA A 118 25.72 8.35 13.77
N ASN A 119 24.98 7.51 14.49
CA ASN A 119 24.37 7.80 15.78
C ASN A 119 25.11 7.17 16.97
N GLY A 120 26.34 6.67 16.76
CA GLY A 120 27.18 6.11 17.83
C GLY A 120 26.74 4.74 18.35
N ILE A 121 25.88 4.03 17.60
CA ILE A 121 25.43 2.68 17.93
C ILE A 121 26.41 1.68 17.27
N PRO A 122 27.05 0.77 18.04
CA PRO A 122 27.99 -0.22 17.49
C PRO A 122 27.23 -1.37 16.82
N LEU A 123 26.56 -1.07 15.72
CA LEU A 123 25.84 -2.01 14.88
C LEU A 123 26.68 -2.27 13.63
N ASP A 124 27.45 -3.35 13.65
CA ASP A 124 28.20 -3.78 12.47
C ASP A 124 27.26 -4.34 11.38
N GLY A 125 27.81 -4.63 10.19
CA GLY A 125 27.02 -5.16 9.08
C GLY A 125 26.31 -6.48 9.38
N THR A 126 26.88 -7.31 10.26
CA THR A 126 26.32 -8.61 10.66
C THR A 126 25.11 -8.43 11.57
N LEU A 127 25.23 -7.58 12.59
CA LEU A 127 24.12 -7.23 13.48
C LEU A 127 23.01 -6.49 12.74
N ALA A 128 23.37 -5.58 11.82
CA ALA A 128 22.41 -4.90 10.96
C ALA A 128 21.64 -5.89 10.06
N ALA A 129 22.31 -6.91 9.53
CA ALA A 129 21.67 -7.98 8.76
C ALA A 129 20.61 -8.72 9.60
N ILE A 130 20.93 -9.09 10.84
CA ILE A 130 19.98 -9.75 11.74
C ILE A 130 18.77 -8.86 12.02
N VAL A 131 18.99 -7.57 12.28
CA VAL A 131 17.90 -6.60 12.54
C VAL A 131 17.00 -6.44 11.31
N VAL A 132 17.59 -6.22 10.13
CA VAL A 132 16.84 -6.07 8.87
C VAL A 132 16.04 -7.34 8.56
N LEU A 133 16.65 -8.51 8.73
CA LEU A 133 15.97 -9.80 8.55
C LEU A 133 14.85 -10.03 9.57
N TYR A 134 15.04 -9.59 10.81
CA TYR A 134 14.01 -9.68 11.84
C TYR A 134 12.81 -8.81 11.50
N ILE A 135 13.03 -7.55 11.13
CA ILE A 135 11.97 -6.62 10.70
C ILE A 135 11.29 -7.15 9.44
N ALA A 136 12.06 -7.61 8.45
CA ALA A 136 11.51 -8.16 7.22
C ALA A 136 10.72 -9.45 7.47
N LYS A 137 11.13 -10.31 8.42
CA LYS A 137 10.39 -11.54 8.73
C LYS A 137 9.12 -11.24 9.52
N ILE A 138 9.26 -10.56 10.65
CA ILE A 138 8.18 -10.34 11.61
C ILE A 138 7.24 -9.26 11.10
N GLY A 139 7.77 -8.13 10.62
CA GLY A 139 6.97 -7.03 10.10
C GLY A 139 6.14 -7.45 8.89
N LEU A 140 6.72 -8.21 7.96
CA LEU A 140 5.98 -8.73 6.81
C LEU A 140 4.91 -9.74 7.24
N ALA A 141 5.23 -10.67 8.16
CA ALA A 141 4.23 -11.60 8.68
C ALA A 141 3.05 -10.87 9.35
N VAL A 142 3.31 -9.84 10.15
CA VAL A 142 2.28 -9.01 10.80
C VAL A 142 1.44 -8.27 9.77
N ILE A 143 2.06 -7.61 8.78
CA ILE A 143 1.32 -6.91 7.71
C ILE A 143 0.46 -7.91 6.91
N CYS A 144 1.02 -9.07 6.57
CA CYS A 144 0.30 -10.10 5.83
C CYS A 144 -0.81 -10.77 6.64
N ASP A 145 -0.73 -10.78 7.98
CA ASP A 145 -1.82 -11.27 8.82
C ASP A 145 -2.91 -10.21 8.99
N TYR A 146 -2.51 -8.98 9.32
CA TYR A 146 -3.40 -7.86 9.56
C TYR A 146 -4.21 -7.45 8.32
N THR A 147 -3.64 -7.63 7.13
CA THR A 147 -4.32 -7.32 5.86
C THR A 147 -5.14 -8.49 5.30
N LYS A 148 -5.31 -9.60 6.05
CA LYS A 148 -6.16 -10.71 5.59
C LYS A 148 -7.60 -10.20 5.49
N PRO A 149 -8.34 -10.55 4.42
CA PRO A 149 -9.76 -10.25 4.40
C PRO A 149 -10.41 -10.94 5.61
N ALA A 150 -11.30 -10.21 6.30
CA ALA A 150 -12.09 -10.81 7.37
C ALA A 150 -12.81 -12.03 6.78
N LYS A 151 -12.64 -13.19 7.42
CA LYS A 151 -13.43 -14.37 7.03
C LYS A 151 -14.89 -14.00 7.23
N ALA A 152 -15.68 -14.07 6.16
CA ALA A 152 -17.12 -14.04 6.27
C ALA A 152 -17.54 -15.29 7.06
N GLU A 153 -18.00 -15.10 8.30
CA GLU A 153 -18.82 -16.10 9.01
C GLU A 153 -20.28 -16.00 8.54
#